data_AF-X1W2P8-F1
#
_entry.id   AF-X1W2P8-F1
#
_cell.length_a   1.000
_cell.length_b   1.000
_cell.length_c   1.000
_cell.angle_alpha   90.00
_cell.angle_beta   90.00
_cell.angle_gamma   90.00
#
_symmetry.space_group_name_H-M   'P 1'
#
loop_
_entity.id
_entity.type
_entity.pdbx_description
1 polymer ?
#
loop_
_entity_poly.entity_id
_entity_poly.type
_entity_poly.pdbx_seq_one_letter_code
_entity_poly.pdbx_strand_id
1 'polypeptide(L)'
;PLDRGVHNIRLVKDFNIPTQMPNEPDGLFYLRKSEYWIDRADILLFIFFSGTDNASVGIELQTTLANPGNAWRSLLAYAEDTPSLVVGLGTRHQPDLSLIPFSNDLDIIKQGKGNIVRLLGSFYRSLYQRPSGEWETSSAS
;
A
#
# COMPACT_ATOMS: atom_id res chain seq x y z
N PRO A 1 2.35 7.27 -19.07
CA PRO A 1 2.26 8.38 -18.10
C PRO A 1 3.19 8.10 -16.90
N LEU A 2 4.39 8.68 -16.93
CA LEU A 2 5.52 8.40 -16.03
C LEU A 2 5.48 9.16 -14.69
N ASP A 3 4.39 9.89 -14.41
CA ASP A 3 4.30 10.83 -13.29
C ASP A 3 3.45 10.30 -12.11
N ARG A 4 3.50 8.99 -11.84
CA ARG A 4 2.69 8.31 -10.80
C ARG A 4 3.26 8.44 -9.37
N GLY A 5 3.86 9.57 -9.00
CA GLY A 5 4.43 9.75 -7.66
C GLY A 5 5.63 8.83 -7.36
N VAL A 6 6.32 8.37 -8.39
CA VAL A 6 7.51 7.49 -8.28
C VAL A 6 8.77 8.30 -7.89
N HIS A 7 8.69 9.63 -7.95
CA HIS A 7 9.71 10.55 -7.47
C HIS A 7 9.88 10.35 -5.95
N ASN A 8 11.06 9.93 -5.51
CA ASN A 8 11.43 9.65 -4.11
C ASN A 8 11.28 8.21 -3.57
N ILE A 9 11.45 7.17 -4.40
CA ILE A 9 11.68 5.83 -3.83
C ILE A 9 13.15 5.73 -3.37
N ARG A 10 13.39 5.91 -2.08
CA ARG A 10 14.67 5.60 -1.41
C ARG A 10 14.57 4.24 -0.75
N LEU A 11 15.61 3.40 -0.90
CA LEU A 11 15.75 2.16 -0.15
C LEU A 11 16.04 2.51 1.32
N VAL A 12 15.01 2.51 2.17
CA VAL A 12 15.16 2.72 3.62
C VAL A 12 15.61 1.41 4.25
N LYS A 13 16.82 1.41 4.84
CA LYS A 13 17.41 0.23 5.47
C LYS A 13 17.10 0.11 6.97
N ASP A 14 16.74 1.22 7.61
CA ASP A 14 16.39 1.29 9.03
C ASP A 14 14.98 1.84 9.19
N PHE A 15 14.07 0.98 9.67
CA PHE A 15 12.74 1.43 10.05
C PHE A 15 12.73 1.75 11.54
N ASN A 16 13.01 3.01 11.87
CA ASN A 16 12.73 3.51 13.21
C ASN A 16 11.21 3.48 13.44
N ILE A 17 10.75 2.55 14.27
CA ILE A 17 9.33 2.45 14.63
C ILE A 17 8.96 3.73 15.40
N PRO A 18 7.86 4.41 15.05
CA PRO A 18 7.39 5.56 15.81
C PRO A 18 7.23 5.17 17.29
N THR A 19 7.86 5.91 18.18
CA THR A 19 7.65 5.76 19.62
C THR A 19 6.43 6.58 20.06
N GLN A 20 5.72 6.09 21.07
CA GLN A 20 4.60 6.81 21.67
C GLN A 20 5.13 8.05 22.41
N MET A 21 4.50 9.21 22.20
CA MET A 21 4.92 10.43 22.89
C MET A 21 4.43 10.43 24.35
N PRO A 22 5.11 11.14 25.26
CA PRO A 22 4.59 11.32 26.61
C PRO A 22 3.17 11.93 26.57
N ASN A 23 2.22 11.28 27.24
CA ASN A 23 0.80 11.65 27.28
C ASN A 23 0.01 11.50 25.96
N GLU A 24 0.55 10.82 24.95
CA GLU A 24 -0.20 10.50 23.72
C GLU A 24 -1.23 9.39 24.00
N PRO A 25 -2.54 9.63 23.76
CA PRO A 25 -3.56 8.58 23.84
C PRO A 25 -3.27 7.45 22.85
N ASP A 26 -3.50 6.22 23.27
CA ASP A 26 -3.19 5.01 22.48
C ASP A 26 -3.80 5.05 21.06
N GLY A 27 -5.06 5.51 20.93
CA GLY A 27 -5.72 5.63 19.63
C GLY A 27 -4.99 6.57 18.65
N LEU A 28 -4.47 7.70 19.16
CA LEU A 28 -3.69 8.64 18.34
C LEU A 28 -2.32 8.07 17.98
N PHE A 29 -1.70 7.34 18.91
CA PHE A 29 -0.45 6.64 18.65
C PHE A 29 -0.61 5.59 17.53
N TYR A 30 -1.65 4.75 17.58
CA TYR A 30 -1.87 3.71 16.57
C TYR A 30 -2.19 4.31 15.20
N LEU A 31 -2.98 5.38 15.13
CA LEU A 31 -3.27 6.08 13.89
C LEU A 31 -1.99 6.66 13.27
N ARG A 32 -1.20 7.42 14.04
CA ARG A 32 0.08 8.00 13.60
C ARG A 32 1.08 6.93 13.17
N LYS A 33 1.13 5.81 13.89
CA LYS A 33 1.97 4.67 13.54
C LYS A 33 1.55 4.08 12.19
N SER A 34 0.25 3.90 11.95
CA SER A 34 -0.24 3.39 10.67
C SER A 34 0.07 4.34 9.51
N GLU A 35 -0.23 5.64 9.66
CA GLU A 35 0.09 6.68 8.67
C GLU A 35 1.58 6.75 8.34
N TYR A 36 2.45 6.64 9.35
CA TYR A 36 3.90 6.60 9.16
C TYR A 36 4.33 5.46 8.22
N TRP A 37 3.72 4.28 8.37
CA TRP A 37 4.04 3.09 7.59
C TRP A 37 3.42 3.09 6.20
N ILE A 38 2.21 3.63 6.07
CA ILE A 38 1.53 3.79 4.77
C ILE A 38 2.45 4.51 3.79
N ASP A 39 3.08 5.61 4.19
CA ASP A 39 3.96 6.39 3.30
C ASP A 39 5.31 5.73 3.00
N ARG A 40 5.72 4.72 3.76
CA ARG A 40 7.06 4.10 3.68
C ARG A 40 7.07 2.69 3.12
N ALA A 41 5.94 2.00 3.12
CA ALA A 41 5.87 0.63 2.62
C ALA A 41 6.19 0.57 1.11
N ASP A 42 6.94 -0.42 0.64
CA ASP A 42 7.07 -0.63 -0.80
C ASP A 42 5.78 -1.20 -1.41
N ILE A 43 5.07 -2.02 -0.64
CA ILE A 43 3.81 -2.66 -1.01
C ILE A 43 2.87 -2.62 0.20
N LEU A 44 1.62 -2.25 -0.03
CA LEU A 44 0.55 -2.29 0.97
C LEU A 44 -0.41 -3.42 0.65
N LEU A 45 -0.72 -4.27 1.63
CA LEU A 45 -1.67 -5.37 1.48
C LEU A 45 -2.78 -5.23 2.51
N PHE A 46 -4.00 -4.99 2.02
CA PHE A 46 -5.21 -4.92 2.83
C PHE A 46 -6.00 -6.20 2.61
N ILE A 47 -6.31 -6.94 3.68
CA ILE A 47 -7.05 -8.20 3.60
C ILE A 47 -8.31 -8.07 4.43
N PHE A 48 -9.46 -8.28 3.78
CA PHE A 48 -10.77 -8.30 4.42
C PHE A 48 -11.26 -9.74 4.53
N PHE A 49 -11.38 -10.23 5.77
CA PHE A 49 -11.91 -11.57 6.04
C PHE A 49 -13.39 -11.51 6.42
N SER A 50 -14.16 -12.49 5.96
CA SER A 50 -15.55 -12.66 6.39
C SER A 50 -15.65 -12.94 7.89
N GLY A 51 -16.71 -12.41 8.52
CA GLY A 51 -16.97 -12.63 9.95
C GLY A 51 -16.00 -11.95 10.92
N THR A 52 -15.12 -11.07 10.43
CA THR A 52 -14.15 -10.33 11.26
C THR A 52 -14.44 -8.83 11.27
N ASP A 53 -14.03 -8.16 12.35
CA ASP A 53 -14.03 -6.69 12.38
C ASP A 53 -12.85 -6.18 11.52
N ASN A 54 -13.21 -5.59 10.38
CA ASN A 54 -12.25 -5.02 9.43
C ASN A 54 -12.23 -3.47 9.50
N ALA A 55 -12.78 -2.85 10.55
CA ALA A 55 -12.91 -1.39 10.63
C ALA A 55 -11.56 -0.67 10.53
N SER A 56 -10.54 -1.15 11.23
CA SER A 56 -9.18 -0.59 11.16
C SER A 56 -8.61 -0.68 9.74
N VAL A 57 -8.68 -1.86 9.11
CA VAL A 57 -8.22 -2.10 7.73
C VAL A 57 -8.96 -1.19 6.74
N GLY A 58 -10.26 -0.97 6.95
CA GLY A 58 -11.06 -0.04 6.17
C GLY A 58 -10.58 1.42 6.27
N ILE A 59 -10.24 1.87 7.48
CA ILE A 59 -9.66 3.19 7.71
C ILE A 59 -8.30 3.30 7.01
N GLU A 60 -7.42 2.32 7.19
CA GLU A 60 -6.08 2.33 6.57
C GLU A 60 -6.14 2.32 5.04
N LEU A 61 -7.06 1.55 4.45
CA LEU A 61 -7.31 1.53 3.02
C LEU A 61 -7.78 2.90 2.52
N GLN A 62 -8.76 3.51 3.20
CA GLN A 62 -9.28 4.83 2.81
C GLN A 62 -8.20 5.91 2.92
N THR A 63 -7.43 5.92 4.01
CA THR A 63 -6.29 6.83 4.21
C THR A 63 -5.24 6.64 3.12
N THR A 64 -4.93 5.39 2.78
CA THR A 64 -3.98 5.06 1.70
C THR A 64 -4.46 5.60 0.36
N LEU A 65 -5.73 5.37 0.01
CA LEU A 65 -6.29 5.76 -1.28
C LEU A 65 -6.60 7.25 -1.39
N ALA A 66 -6.64 7.98 -0.27
CA ALA A 66 -6.69 9.44 -0.27
C ALA A 66 -5.42 10.07 -0.86
N ASN A 67 -4.29 9.35 -0.84
CA ASN A 67 -3.08 9.73 -1.57
C ASN A 67 -2.99 8.93 -2.88
N PRO A 68 -3.20 9.57 -4.05
CA PRO A 68 -3.20 8.86 -5.34
C PRO A 68 -1.90 8.11 -5.64
N GLY A 69 -0.77 8.58 -5.08
CA GLY A 69 0.55 7.96 -5.23
C GLY A 69 0.68 6.60 -4.56
N ASN A 70 -0.27 6.19 -3.72
CA ASN A 70 -0.20 4.93 -2.98
C ASN A 70 -1.01 3.80 -3.61
N ALA A 71 -2.01 4.12 -4.44
CA ALA A 71 -2.89 3.12 -5.05
C ALA A 71 -2.13 2.09 -5.89
N TRP A 72 -1.17 2.53 -6.71
CA TRP A 72 -0.43 1.66 -7.63
C TRP A 72 0.43 0.59 -6.94
N ARG A 73 0.81 0.81 -5.67
CA ARG A 73 1.59 -0.11 -4.83
C ARG A 73 0.73 -0.87 -3.81
N SER A 74 -0.59 -0.76 -3.94
CA SER A 74 -1.54 -1.35 -3.00
C SER A 74 -2.22 -2.58 -3.61
N LEU A 75 -2.49 -3.56 -2.74
CA LEU A 75 -3.21 -4.79 -3.01
C LEU A 75 -4.41 -4.84 -2.06
N LEU A 76 -5.60 -5.04 -2.61
CA LEU A 76 -6.83 -5.22 -1.84
C LEU A 76 -7.34 -6.64 -2.05
N ALA A 77 -7.21 -7.46 -1.02
CA ALA A 77 -7.76 -8.81 -0.96
C ALA A 77 -9.06 -8.81 -0.16
N TYR A 78 -10.09 -9.47 -0.67
CA TYR A 78 -11.38 -9.57 0.01
C TYR A 78 -12.05 -10.92 -0.25
N ALA A 79 -12.67 -11.46 0.80
CA ALA A 79 -13.50 -12.66 0.68
C ALA A 79 -14.70 -12.38 -0.24
N GLU A 80 -15.17 -13.35 -1.02
CA GLU A 80 -16.26 -13.14 -1.99
C GLU A 80 -17.59 -12.63 -1.37
N ASP A 81 -17.80 -12.85 -0.08
CA ASP A 81 -18.95 -12.40 0.70
C ASP A 81 -18.72 -11.06 1.43
N THR A 82 -17.61 -10.37 1.18
CA THR A 82 -17.25 -9.08 1.80
C THR A 82 -18.23 -7.94 1.40
N PRO A 83 -18.51 -6.97 2.28
CA PRO A 83 -19.44 -5.86 2.00
C PRO A 83 -19.13 -5.05 0.73
N SER A 84 -20.20 -4.54 0.10
CA SER A 84 -20.16 -3.87 -1.21
C SER A 84 -19.31 -2.61 -1.27
N LEU A 85 -19.10 -1.89 -0.16
CA LEU A 85 -18.31 -0.66 -0.14
C LEU A 85 -16.82 -0.90 -0.38
N VAL A 86 -16.25 -1.98 0.17
CA VAL A 86 -14.83 -2.35 -0.04
C VAL A 86 -14.61 -2.70 -1.51
N VAL A 87 -15.51 -3.49 -2.09
CA VAL A 87 -15.47 -3.86 -3.51
C VAL A 87 -15.62 -2.63 -4.41
N GLY A 88 -16.55 -1.72 -4.07
CA GLY A 88 -16.76 -0.47 -4.81
C GLY A 88 -15.55 0.46 -4.76
N LEU A 89 -14.91 0.58 -3.59
CA LEU A 89 -13.67 1.36 -3.43
C LEU A 89 -12.53 0.73 -4.25
N GLY A 90 -12.39 -0.60 -4.19
CA GLY A 90 -11.47 -1.36 -5.01
C GLY A 90 -11.63 -1.05 -6.51
N THR A 91 -12.85 -1.18 -7.00
CA THR A 91 -13.21 -0.98 -8.42
C THR A 91 -12.94 0.45 -8.87
N ARG A 92 -13.24 1.46 -8.03
CA ARG A 92 -13.02 2.89 -8.34
C ARG A 92 -11.54 3.20 -8.61
N HIS A 93 -10.63 2.55 -7.90
CA HIS A 93 -9.19 2.82 -7.98
C HIS A 93 -8.44 1.88 -8.94
N GLN A 94 -9.15 1.02 -9.69
CA GLN A 94 -8.54 0.29 -10.80
C GLN A 94 -8.16 1.23 -11.97
N PRO A 95 -7.08 0.94 -12.72
CA PRO A 95 -6.23 -0.26 -12.62
C PRO A 95 -5.06 -0.12 -11.62
N ASP A 96 -4.99 0.98 -10.88
CA ASP A 96 -3.84 1.25 -10.01
C ASP A 96 -3.86 0.34 -8.77
N LEU A 97 -5.01 0.21 -8.11
CA LEU A 97 -5.19 -0.75 -7.04
C LEU A 97 -5.42 -2.16 -7.59
N SER A 98 -4.62 -3.13 -7.13
CA SER A 98 -4.81 -4.54 -7.52
C SER A 98 -5.85 -5.20 -6.64
N LEU A 99 -6.81 -5.89 -7.25
CA LEU A 99 -7.88 -6.59 -6.53
C LEU A 99 -7.60 -8.10 -6.50
N ILE A 100 -7.82 -8.72 -5.34
CA ILE A 100 -7.63 -10.15 -5.09
C ILE A 100 -8.90 -10.67 -4.39
N PRO A 101 -9.99 -10.91 -5.13
CA PRO A 101 -11.10 -11.69 -4.58
C PRO A 101 -10.59 -13.11 -4.25
N PHE A 102 -10.99 -13.64 -3.09
CA PHE A 102 -10.59 -14.97 -2.64
C PHE A 102 -11.75 -15.73 -2.00
N SER A 103 -11.75 -17.06 -2.17
CA SER A 103 -12.67 -17.96 -1.46
C SER A 103 -11.94 -18.82 -0.42
N ASN A 104 -10.60 -18.86 -0.49
CA ASN A 104 -9.75 -19.61 0.43
C ASN A 104 -8.32 -19.02 0.48
N ASP A 105 -7.52 -19.45 1.45
CA ASP A 105 -6.16 -18.94 1.68
C ASP A 105 -5.20 -19.18 0.49
N LEU A 106 -5.40 -20.27 -0.27
CA LEU A 106 -4.54 -20.56 -1.44
C LEU A 106 -4.71 -19.52 -2.53
N ASP A 107 -5.90 -18.95 -2.69
CA ASP A 107 -6.17 -17.89 -3.66
C ASP A 107 -5.39 -16.63 -3.32
N ILE A 108 -5.40 -16.22 -2.04
CA ILE A 108 -4.62 -15.07 -1.54
C ILE A 108 -3.14 -15.28 -1.82
N ILE A 109 -2.60 -16.47 -1.49
CA ILE A 109 -1.18 -16.77 -1.66
C ILE A 109 -0.79 -16.70 -3.15
N LYS A 110 -1.56 -17.35 -4.03
CA LYS A 110 -1.23 -17.42 -5.47
C LYS A 110 -1.36 -16.06 -6.14
N GLN A 111 -2.49 -15.38 -5.96
CA GLN A 111 -2.76 -14.09 -6.58
C GLN A 111 -1.91 -12.99 -5.96
N GLY A 112 -1.70 -13.02 -4.64
CA GLY A 112 -0.82 -12.10 -3.93
C GLY A 112 0.62 -12.20 -4.44
N LYS A 113 1.16 -13.41 -4.55
CA LYS A 113 2.49 -13.63 -5.15
C LYS A 113 2.58 -13.09 -6.57
N GLY A 114 1.60 -13.37 -7.42
CA GLY A 114 1.56 -12.87 -8.80
C GLY A 114 1.56 -11.34 -8.87
N ASN A 115 0.78 -10.70 -8.01
CA ASN A 115 0.72 -9.24 -7.94
C ASN A 115 2.00 -8.62 -7.38
N ILE A 116 2.62 -9.19 -6.36
CA ILE A 116 3.92 -8.73 -5.83
C ILE A 116 4.98 -8.79 -6.93
N VAL A 117 5.07 -9.90 -7.68
CA VAL A 117 6.01 -10.02 -8.82
C VAL A 117 5.72 -8.97 -9.89
N ARG A 118 4.45 -8.70 -10.19
CA ARG A 118 4.03 -7.63 -11.13
C ARG A 118 4.44 -6.23 -10.65
N LEU A 119 4.29 -5.95 -9.36
CA LEU A 119 4.70 -4.69 -8.73
C LEU A 119 6.22 -4.53 -8.77
N LEU A 120 6.97 -5.56 -8.41
CA LEU A 120 8.44 -5.59 -8.52
C LEU A 120 8.91 -5.35 -9.97
N GLY A 121 8.26 -5.97 -10.95
CA GLY A 121 8.56 -5.72 -12.37
C GLY A 121 8.20 -4.31 -12.82
N SER A 122 7.19 -3.68 -12.21
CA SER A 122 6.84 -2.28 -12.48
C SER A 122 7.86 -1.34 -11.85
N PHE A 123 8.30 -1.61 -10.62
CA PHE A 123 9.37 -0.90 -9.95
C PHE A 123 10.69 -0.98 -10.74
N TYR A 124 11.10 -2.19 -11.15
CA TYR A 124 12.30 -2.38 -11.97
C TYR A 124 12.24 -1.58 -13.26
N ARG A 125 11.09 -1.58 -13.96
CA ARG A 125 10.91 -0.78 -15.19
C ARG A 125 11.00 0.71 -14.91
N SER A 126 10.37 1.20 -13.85
CA SER A 126 10.48 2.61 -13.46
C SER A 126 11.91 3.01 -13.15
N LEU A 127 12.67 2.16 -12.44
CA LEU A 127 14.09 2.42 -12.18
C LEU A 127 14.96 2.35 -13.44
N TYR A 128 14.71 1.39 -14.32
CA TYR A 128 15.47 1.19 -15.55
C TYR A 128 15.20 2.29 -16.60
N GLN A 129 13.97 2.80 -16.65
CA GLN A 129 13.56 3.85 -17.59
C GLN A 129 13.89 5.27 -17.09
N ARG A 130 14.47 5.40 -15.89
CA ARG A 130 14.90 6.71 -15.38
C ARG A 130 16.13 7.21 -16.14
N PRO A 131 16.15 8.49 -16.56
CA PRO A 131 17.33 9.11 -17.13
C PRO A 131 18.53 9.01 -16.16
N SER A 132 19.71 8.71 -16.68
CA SER A 132 20.96 8.80 -15.94
C SER A 132 21.15 10.22 -15.39
N GLY A 133 21.07 10.39 -14.07
CA GLY A 133 21.24 11.69 -13.39
C GLY A 133 20.21 12.00 -12.29
N GLU A 134 19.06 11.33 -12.24
CA GLU A 134 18.02 11.60 -11.22
C GLU A 134 18.39 11.15 -9.79
N TRP A 135 19.30 10.18 -9.66
CA TRP A 135 19.74 9.69 -8.34
C TRP A 135 20.67 10.67 -7.61
N GLU A 136 21.46 11.44 -8.36
CA GLU A 136 22.57 12.24 -7.83
C GLU A 136 22.10 13.57 -7.21
N THR A 137 20.94 14.08 -7.59
CA THR A 137 20.43 15.38 -7.09
C THR A 137 19.60 15.28 -5.80
N SER A 138 19.16 14.08 -5.39
CA SER A 138 18.36 13.96 -4.17
C SER A 138 19.18 13.94 -2.87
N SER A 139 20.50 13.72 -2.95
CA SER A 139 21.41 13.69 -1.79
C SER A 139 22.07 15.03 -1.45
N ALA A 140 21.68 16.12 -2.12
CA ALA A 140 22.20 17.47 -1.88
C ALA A 140 21.12 18.39 -1.31
N SER A 141 20.76 18.20 -0.04
CA SER A 141 20.13 19.22 0.80
C SER A 141 20.38 18.91 2.26
#